data_AF-A0A522P5V3-F1
#
_entry.id   AF-A0A522P5V3-F1
#
_cell.length_a   1.000
_cell.length_b   1.000
_cell.length_c   1.000
_cell.angle_alpha   90.00
_cell.angle_beta   90.00
_cell.angle_gamma   90.00
#
_symmetry.space_group_name_H-M   'P 1'
#
loop_
_entity.id
_entity.type
_entity.pdbx_description
1 polymer ?
#
loop_
_entity_poly.entity_id
_entity_poly.type
_entity_poly.pdbx_seq_one_letter_code
_entity_poly.pdbx_strand_id
1 'polypeptide(L)'
;MIVIGIVVVVLVGVLAFVGVRLNRGDQNATGPTTPPPPASASFAIPGCYNPSVPPVARPNKLNVLGCASVAVALQDMAWNSWGPQGADGTGTAVFKLCDPNCAAGSQLTEPVVVHAWNPQPPRREAICSAGLEIFADMILAFPKDVPPPTVQKMNTQYNGEPAVHYANYSSGDTRGTQFIGYTFCN
;
A
#
# COMPACT_ATOMS: atom_id res chain seq x y z
N MET A 1 -6.86 85.49 -23.88
CA MET A 1 -6.25 85.79 -25.19
C MET A 1 -6.38 84.57 -26.09
N ILE A 2 -6.93 84.75 -27.30
CA ILE A 2 -6.58 84.13 -28.60
C ILE A 2 -6.63 82.59 -28.68
N VAL A 3 -7.69 81.95 -29.21
CA VAL A 3 -8.09 81.66 -30.63
C VAL A 3 -7.18 80.63 -31.35
N ILE A 4 -7.83 79.76 -32.13
CA ILE A 4 -7.41 79.06 -33.36
C ILE A 4 -7.04 77.58 -33.18
N GLY A 5 -7.73 76.73 -33.94
CA GLY A 5 -7.45 75.30 -34.03
C GLY A 5 -6.58 74.90 -35.22
N ILE A 6 -6.89 73.69 -35.69
CA ILE A 6 -6.53 73.05 -36.96
C ILE A 6 -5.19 72.29 -36.99
N VAL A 7 -5.29 71.14 -37.67
CA VAL A 7 -4.31 70.43 -38.52
C VAL A 7 -3.74 69.15 -37.91
N VAL A 8 -4.35 68.04 -38.35
CA VAL A 8 -3.77 66.69 -38.42
C VAL A 8 -2.58 66.74 -39.37
N VAL A 9 -1.40 66.38 -38.88
CA VAL A 9 -0.23 66.07 -39.72
C VAL A 9 0.22 64.66 -39.40
N VAL A 10 -0.12 63.73 -40.29
CA VAL A 10 0.47 62.39 -40.38
C VAL A 10 1.86 62.57 -40.99
N LEU A 11 2.91 62.25 -40.24
CA LEU A 11 4.25 62.10 -40.78
C LEU A 11 4.76 60.69 -40.47
N VAL A 12 4.80 59.89 -41.53
CA VAL A 12 5.49 58.61 -41.62
C VAL A 12 6.99 58.90 -41.54
N GLY A 13 7.64 58.40 -40.49
CA GLY A 13 9.09 58.53 -40.29
C GLY A 13 9.70 57.15 -40.04
N VAL A 14 10.23 56.54 -41.09
CA VAL A 14 11.06 55.33 -41.04
C VAL A 14 12.34 55.67 -40.29
N LEU A 15 12.54 55.07 -39.12
CA LEU A 15 13.81 55.10 -38.40
C LEU A 15 14.44 53.71 -38.41
N ALA A 16 15.54 53.61 -39.16
CA ALA A 16 16.43 52.47 -39.20
C ALA A 16 17.05 52.23 -37.81
N PHE A 17 16.73 51.10 -37.19
CA PHE A 17 17.40 50.65 -35.98
C PHE A 17 18.78 50.07 -36.34
N VAL A 18 19.82 50.90 -36.19
CA VAL A 18 21.22 50.47 -36.14
C VAL A 18 21.40 49.61 -34.88
N GLY A 19 21.91 48.39 -35.07
CA GLY A 19 22.01 47.36 -34.05
C GLY A 19 22.95 47.73 -32.90
N VAL A 20 22.40 47.74 -31.69
CA VAL A 20 23.17 47.62 -30.45
C VAL A 20 23.03 46.18 -29.98
N ARG A 21 24.12 45.41 -30.06
CA ARG A 21 24.26 44.10 -29.40
C ARG A 21 24.34 44.30 -27.88
N LEU A 22 23.19 44.32 -27.22
CA LEU A 22 23.10 44.18 -25.77
C LEU A 22 22.95 42.70 -25.44
N ASN A 23 24.03 42.12 -24.94
CA ASN A 23 24.09 40.77 -24.39
C ASN A 23 23.28 40.73 -23.08
N ARG A 24 21.95 40.66 -23.17
CA ARG A 24 21.07 40.30 -22.04
C ARG A 24 20.97 38.78 -21.99
N GLY A 25 21.87 38.18 -21.23
CA GLY A 25 21.66 36.84 -20.70
C GLY A 25 20.59 36.91 -19.62
N ASP A 26 19.35 36.67 -19.98
CA ASP A 26 18.25 36.33 -19.07
C ASP A 26 17.32 35.36 -19.81
N GLN A 27 17.82 34.15 -20.03
CA GLN A 27 17.02 33.00 -20.46
C GLN A 27 16.89 32.05 -19.26
N ASN A 28 16.23 32.48 -18.19
CA ASN A 28 15.58 31.52 -17.29
C ASN A 28 14.18 31.26 -17.85
N ALA A 29 14.16 30.44 -18.91
CA ALA A 29 12.96 29.79 -19.36
C ALA A 29 12.47 28.89 -18.21
N THR A 30 11.38 29.28 -17.54
CA THR A 30 10.59 28.39 -16.72
C THR A 30 9.96 27.37 -17.67
N GLY A 31 10.70 26.30 -17.97
CA GLY A 31 10.12 25.13 -18.62
C GLY A 31 8.97 24.57 -17.78
N PRO A 32 7.99 23.90 -18.38
CA PRO A 32 6.97 23.19 -17.61
C PRO A 32 7.67 22.19 -16.70
N THR A 33 7.61 22.43 -15.39
CA THR A 33 8.00 21.43 -14.38
C THR A 33 7.04 20.27 -14.52
N THR A 34 7.45 19.22 -15.24
CA THR A 34 6.78 17.93 -15.16
C THR A 34 6.76 17.53 -13.68
N PRO A 35 5.59 17.25 -13.09
CA PRO A 35 5.53 16.70 -11.73
C PRO A 35 6.47 15.50 -11.65
N PRO A 36 7.23 15.33 -10.55
CA PRO A 36 8.04 14.14 -10.38
C PRO A 36 7.15 12.90 -10.63
N PRO A 37 7.66 11.87 -11.34
CA PRO A 37 6.91 10.64 -11.56
C PRO A 37 6.32 10.15 -10.23
N PRO A 38 5.04 9.72 -10.18
CA PRO A 38 4.48 9.19 -8.95
C PRO A 38 5.43 8.10 -8.44
N ALA A 39 5.80 8.19 -7.16
CA ALA A 39 6.61 7.18 -6.50
C ALA A 39 5.94 5.82 -6.77
N SER A 40 6.70 4.85 -7.28
CA SER A 40 6.16 3.53 -7.56
C SER A 40 5.65 2.94 -6.25
N ALA A 41 4.36 2.59 -6.21
CA ALA A 41 3.78 1.99 -5.02
C ALA A 41 4.51 0.70 -4.67
N SER A 42 4.92 0.57 -3.41
CA SER A 42 5.39 -0.70 -2.87
C SER A 42 4.22 -1.39 -2.20
N PHE A 43 4.13 -2.72 -2.33
CA PHE A 43 3.03 -3.49 -1.77
C PHE A 43 3.53 -4.36 -0.62
N ALA A 44 2.66 -4.63 0.35
CA ALA A 44 2.92 -5.54 1.46
C ALA A 44 1.66 -6.34 1.84
N ILE A 45 1.89 -7.52 2.43
CA ILE A 45 0.82 -8.37 2.98
C ILE A 45 0.34 -7.78 4.30
N PRO A 46 -0.95 -7.89 4.64
CA PRO A 46 -1.40 -7.43 5.94
C PRO A 46 -0.72 -8.22 7.07
N GLY A 47 -0.23 -7.51 8.08
CA GLY A 47 0.37 -8.15 9.24
C GLY A 47 0.97 -7.20 10.25
N CYS A 48 1.70 -7.82 11.18
CA CYS A 48 2.29 -7.20 12.33
C CYS A 48 3.70 -6.70 12.01
N TYR A 49 3.79 -5.45 11.58
CA TYR A 49 5.06 -4.76 11.37
C TYR A 49 5.55 -4.05 12.63
N ASN A 50 6.85 -3.78 12.68
CA ASN A 50 7.54 -2.90 13.63
C ASN A 50 8.96 -2.59 13.10
N PRO A 51 9.77 -1.74 13.74
CA PRO A 51 11.12 -1.44 13.25
C PRO A 51 12.03 -2.65 12.99
N SER A 52 11.84 -3.75 13.73
CA SER A 52 12.59 -5.01 13.54
C SER A 52 11.96 -5.93 12.47
N VAL A 53 10.73 -5.69 12.07
CA VAL A 53 9.97 -6.45 11.07
C VAL A 53 9.29 -5.45 10.11
N PRO A 54 10.03 -4.82 9.20
CA PRO A 54 9.46 -3.85 8.27
C PRO A 54 8.56 -4.52 7.21
N PRO A 55 7.60 -3.79 6.63
CA PRO A 55 6.86 -4.24 5.47
C PRO A 55 7.80 -4.46 4.29
N VAL A 56 7.79 -5.66 3.73
CA VAL A 56 8.62 -6.04 2.58
C VAL A 56 7.78 -6.74 1.52
N ALA A 57 8.20 -6.64 0.27
CA ALA A 57 7.58 -7.37 -0.82
C ALA A 57 7.86 -8.88 -0.69
N ARG A 58 6.84 -9.70 -0.96
CA ARG A 58 6.92 -11.17 -1.01
C ARG A 58 7.62 -11.78 0.21
N PRO A 59 7.14 -11.52 1.45
CA PRO A 59 7.77 -12.06 2.65
C PRO A 59 7.66 -13.59 2.64
N ASN A 60 8.75 -14.27 3.00
CA ASN A 60 8.74 -15.73 3.19
C ASN A 60 8.07 -16.13 4.52
N LYS A 61 8.09 -15.24 5.52
CA LYS A 61 7.43 -15.42 6.83
C LYS A 61 6.88 -14.10 7.35
N LEU A 62 5.72 -14.14 8.00
CA LEU A 62 5.09 -12.96 8.62
C LEU A 62 4.06 -13.37 9.67
N ASN A 63 3.93 -12.57 10.74
CA ASN A 63 2.81 -12.69 11.69
C ASN A 63 1.64 -11.85 11.20
N VAL A 64 0.48 -12.46 10.98
CA VAL A 64 -0.69 -11.79 10.37
C VAL A 64 -1.77 -11.45 11.39
N LEU A 65 -1.84 -12.19 12.51
CA LEU A 65 -2.80 -11.93 13.58
C LEU A 65 -2.16 -11.98 14.97
N GLY A 66 -2.63 -11.08 15.85
CA GLY A 66 -2.25 -11.05 17.26
C GLY A 66 -0.80 -10.59 17.46
N CYS A 67 -0.46 -9.36 17.09
CA CYS A 67 0.94 -8.89 17.05
C CYS A 67 1.76 -9.08 18.33
N ALA A 68 1.12 -9.12 19.51
CA ALA A 68 1.78 -9.41 20.78
C ALA A 68 1.88 -10.92 21.11
N SER A 69 0.88 -11.72 20.74
CA SER A 69 0.79 -13.16 21.11
C SER A 69 1.16 -14.12 19.98
N VAL A 70 1.22 -13.60 18.75
CA VAL A 70 1.34 -14.31 17.47
C VAL A 70 0.28 -15.40 17.35
N ALA A 71 -0.97 -15.00 17.16
CA ALA A 71 -2.08 -15.93 17.05
C ALA A 71 -2.03 -16.72 15.73
N VAL A 72 -1.72 -16.03 14.63
CA VAL A 72 -1.57 -16.63 13.29
C VAL A 72 -0.32 -16.08 12.61
N ALA A 73 0.51 -16.98 12.11
CA ALA A 73 1.67 -16.66 11.29
C ALA A 73 1.61 -17.40 9.95
N LEU A 74 2.22 -16.82 8.93
CA LEU A 74 2.52 -17.45 7.66
C LEU A 74 4.01 -17.77 7.60
N GLN A 75 4.34 -18.97 7.16
CA GLN A 75 5.71 -19.47 7.00
C GLN A 75 5.85 -20.18 5.66
N ASP A 76 7.10 -20.33 5.22
CA ASP A 76 7.48 -21.03 3.98
C ASP A 76 6.70 -20.53 2.76
N MET A 77 6.46 -19.22 2.72
CA MET A 77 5.66 -18.60 1.67
C MET A 77 6.43 -18.59 0.33
N ALA A 78 5.71 -18.99 -0.71
CA ALA A 78 6.10 -18.87 -2.11
C ALA A 78 5.01 -18.08 -2.86
N TRP A 79 5.43 -16.99 -3.52
CA TRP A 79 4.53 -16.05 -4.20
C TRP A 79 4.57 -16.25 -5.71
N ASN A 80 3.40 -16.45 -6.31
CA ASN A 80 3.25 -16.66 -7.75
C ASN A 80 2.82 -15.37 -8.47
N SER A 81 2.08 -14.49 -7.77
CA SER A 81 1.67 -13.18 -8.27
C SER A 81 1.92 -12.10 -7.21
N TRP A 82 2.20 -10.87 -7.65
CA TRP A 82 2.40 -9.73 -6.76
C TRP A 82 2.31 -8.41 -7.53
N GLY A 83 1.40 -7.53 -7.14
CA GLY A 83 1.30 -6.19 -7.70
C GLY A 83 0.00 -5.48 -7.35
N PRO A 84 -0.37 -4.42 -8.11
CA PRO A 84 -1.56 -3.62 -7.83
C PRO A 84 -2.88 -4.40 -7.89
N GLN A 85 -2.90 -5.55 -8.58
CA GLN A 85 -4.09 -6.41 -8.68
C GLN A 85 -4.24 -7.36 -7.49
N GLY A 86 -3.20 -7.52 -6.67
CA GLY A 86 -3.16 -8.47 -5.57
C GLY A 86 -1.86 -9.27 -5.51
N ALA A 87 -1.86 -10.23 -4.60
CA ALA A 87 -0.80 -11.20 -4.43
C ALA A 87 -1.39 -12.58 -4.16
N ASP A 88 -0.89 -13.57 -4.87
CA ASP A 88 -1.25 -14.98 -4.73
C ASP A 88 -0.01 -15.78 -4.36
N GLY A 89 -0.18 -16.72 -3.45
CA GLY A 89 0.90 -17.57 -3.01
C GLY A 89 0.43 -18.82 -2.29
N THR A 90 1.39 -19.62 -1.88
CA THR A 90 1.18 -20.82 -1.06
C THR A 90 2.16 -20.79 0.10
N GLY A 91 1.80 -21.42 1.21
CA GLY A 91 2.71 -21.61 2.33
C GLY A 91 2.07 -22.41 3.44
N THR A 92 2.50 -22.15 4.67
CA THR A 92 2.01 -22.82 5.88
C THR A 92 1.46 -21.78 6.84
N ALA A 93 0.19 -21.93 7.24
CA ALA A 93 -0.38 -21.18 8.35
C ALA A 93 -0.03 -21.88 9.67
N VAL A 94 0.50 -21.12 10.62
CA VAL A 94 0.85 -21.58 11.96
C VAL A 94 -0.07 -20.89 12.96
N PHE A 95 -0.89 -21.68 13.63
CA PHE A 95 -1.81 -21.25 14.67
C PHE A 95 -1.23 -21.54 16.03
N LYS A 96 -1.16 -20.52 16.89
CA LYS A 96 -0.73 -20.71 18.27
C LYS A 96 -1.93 -21.05 19.13
N LEU A 97 -1.93 -22.24 19.71
CA LEU A 97 -2.95 -22.68 20.66
C LEU A 97 -2.62 -22.07 22.02
N CYS A 98 -3.59 -21.41 22.65
CA CYS A 98 -3.41 -20.77 23.96
C CYS A 98 -4.06 -21.59 25.08
N ASP A 99 -3.68 -22.86 25.19
CA ASP A 99 -4.11 -23.76 26.27
C ASP A 99 -2.87 -24.33 26.99
N PRO A 100 -2.64 -24.04 28.28
CA PRO A 100 -3.43 -23.17 29.18
C PRO A 100 -3.15 -21.67 28.99
N ASN A 101 -2.06 -21.31 28.30
CA ASN A 101 -1.73 -19.92 27.97
C ASN A 101 -0.86 -19.87 26.71
N CYS A 102 -0.78 -18.70 26.07
CA CYS A 102 -0.05 -18.56 24.82
C CYS A 102 1.47 -18.71 24.95
N ALA A 103 2.07 -18.76 26.14
CA ALA A 103 3.51 -19.01 26.30
C ALA A 103 3.84 -20.51 26.34
N ALA A 104 2.94 -21.32 26.91
CA ALA A 104 3.12 -22.77 27.09
C ALA A 104 2.38 -23.63 26.06
N GLY A 105 1.45 -23.05 25.32
CA GLY A 105 0.63 -23.79 24.37
C GLY A 105 1.38 -24.22 23.10
N SER A 106 0.80 -25.20 22.40
CA SER A 106 1.37 -25.82 21.20
C SER A 106 1.07 -25.01 19.92
N GLN A 107 1.58 -25.49 18.79
CA GLN A 107 1.29 -24.96 17.47
C GLN A 107 0.56 -26.00 16.62
N LEU A 108 -0.41 -25.52 15.83
CA LEU A 108 -1.04 -26.28 14.75
C LEU A 108 -0.60 -25.67 13.43
N THR A 109 -0.23 -26.50 12.46
CA THR A 109 0.26 -26.05 11.16
C THR A 109 -0.59 -26.64 10.05
N GLU A 110 -1.05 -25.81 9.13
CA GLU A 110 -1.81 -26.25 7.97
C GLU A 110 -1.26 -25.63 6.68
N PRO A 111 -1.18 -26.40 5.57
CA PRO A 111 -0.85 -25.83 4.28
C PRO A 111 -1.97 -24.90 3.83
N VAL A 112 -1.61 -23.77 3.24
CA VAL A 112 -2.56 -22.75 2.79
C VAL A 112 -2.26 -22.22 1.40
N VAL A 113 -3.34 -21.88 0.69
CA VAL A 113 -3.31 -20.97 -0.46
C VAL A 113 -3.68 -19.59 0.05
N VAL A 114 -2.89 -18.58 -0.33
CA VAL A 114 -3.06 -17.19 0.09
C VAL A 114 -3.46 -16.36 -1.11
N HIS A 115 -4.51 -15.56 -0.93
CA HIS A 115 -4.92 -14.53 -1.88
C HIS A 115 -5.08 -13.22 -1.13
N ALA A 116 -4.32 -12.19 -1.48
CA ALA A 116 -4.40 -10.86 -0.89
C ALA A 116 -4.72 -9.82 -1.96
N TRP A 117 -5.63 -8.91 -1.68
CA TRP A 117 -6.09 -7.91 -2.64
C TRP A 117 -6.51 -6.61 -1.94
N ASN A 118 -7.07 -5.68 -2.71
CA ASN A 118 -7.50 -4.38 -2.23
C ASN A 118 -6.34 -3.61 -1.57
N PRO A 119 -5.28 -3.24 -2.34
CA PRO A 119 -4.21 -2.42 -1.81
C PRO A 119 -4.77 -1.08 -1.32
N GLN A 120 -4.40 -0.73 -0.09
CA GLN A 120 -4.81 0.51 0.54
C GLN A 120 -3.60 1.15 1.25
N PRO A 121 -3.53 2.48 1.32
CA PRO A 121 -2.47 3.14 2.07
C PRO A 121 -2.56 2.73 3.55
N PRO A 122 -1.42 2.53 4.22
CA PRO A 122 -1.38 2.33 5.66
C PRO A 122 -2.17 3.42 6.38
N ARG A 123 -2.64 3.10 7.58
CA ARG A 123 -3.29 4.10 8.40
C ARG A 123 -2.37 5.29 8.62
N ARG A 124 -2.95 6.49 8.76
CA ARG A 124 -2.16 7.71 8.95
C ARG A 124 -1.30 7.67 10.22
N GLU A 125 -1.78 6.97 11.25
CA GLU A 125 -1.06 6.73 12.50
C GLU A 125 0.01 5.64 12.42
N ALA A 126 -0.02 4.79 11.39
CA ALA A 126 1.03 3.82 11.13
C ALA A 126 2.14 4.56 10.39
N ILE A 127 3.26 4.84 11.06
CA ILE A 127 4.37 5.66 10.57
C ILE A 127 5.15 4.90 9.47
N CYS A 128 4.50 4.61 8.35
CA CYS A 128 5.02 3.83 7.25
C CYS A 128 5.65 4.74 6.18
N SER A 129 6.55 4.16 5.37
CA SER A 129 7.14 4.85 4.24
C SER A 129 6.06 5.32 3.25
N ALA A 130 6.24 6.52 2.69
CA ALA A 130 5.34 7.06 1.68
C ALA A 130 5.30 6.13 0.45
N GLY A 131 4.11 5.97 -0.12
CA GLY A 131 3.89 5.09 -1.28
C GLY A 131 3.86 3.59 -0.94
N LEU A 132 3.86 3.21 0.35
CA LEU A 132 3.48 1.85 0.74
C LEU A 132 1.96 1.68 0.59
N GLU A 133 1.57 0.55 0.05
CA GLU A 133 0.20 0.04 -0.01
C GLU A 133 0.18 -1.34 0.67
N ILE A 134 -0.80 -1.58 1.53
CA ILE A 134 -0.99 -2.87 2.21
C ILE A 134 -2.28 -3.47 1.69
N PHE A 135 -2.26 -4.75 1.33
CA PHE A 135 -3.49 -5.45 0.95
C PHE A 135 -4.44 -5.49 2.15
N ALA A 136 -5.58 -4.81 2.04
CA ALA A 136 -6.55 -4.69 3.12
C ALA A 136 -7.37 -5.97 3.32
N ASP A 137 -7.37 -6.83 2.31
CA ASP A 137 -8.10 -8.10 2.30
C ASP A 137 -7.14 -9.25 2.03
N MET A 138 -7.30 -10.34 2.76
CA MET A 138 -6.53 -11.56 2.62
C MET A 138 -7.38 -12.79 2.91
N ILE A 139 -7.30 -13.78 2.05
CA ILE A 139 -7.84 -15.12 2.24
C ILE A 139 -6.72 -16.08 2.57
N LEU A 140 -6.96 -16.93 3.56
CA LEU A 140 -6.25 -18.20 3.74
C LEU A 140 -7.22 -19.34 3.41
N ALA A 141 -6.97 -20.05 2.33
CA ALA A 141 -7.73 -21.24 1.93
C ALA A 141 -6.97 -22.50 2.31
N PHE A 142 -7.70 -23.54 2.71
CA PHE A 142 -7.16 -24.76 3.29
C PHE A 142 -7.41 -25.95 2.34
N PRO A 143 -6.49 -26.22 1.41
CA PRO A 143 -6.69 -27.23 0.35
C PRO A 143 -6.65 -28.68 0.86
N LYS A 144 -6.06 -28.91 2.03
CA LYS A 144 -5.81 -30.25 2.56
C LYS A 144 -6.69 -30.56 3.76
N ASP A 145 -6.48 -29.82 4.85
CA ASP A 145 -7.17 -29.99 6.13
C ASP A 145 -7.47 -28.61 6.73
N VAL A 146 -8.60 -28.50 7.42
CA VAL A 146 -9.00 -27.26 8.11
C VAL A 146 -8.64 -27.35 9.60
N PRO A 147 -8.15 -26.25 10.20
CA PRO A 147 -7.96 -26.21 11.64
C PRO A 147 -9.30 -26.38 12.38
N PRO A 148 -9.31 -26.94 13.61
CA PRO A 148 -10.52 -27.05 14.40
C PRO A 148 -11.21 -25.69 14.56
N PRO A 149 -12.56 -25.62 14.57
CA PRO A 149 -13.29 -24.34 14.69
C PRO A 149 -12.98 -23.55 15.96
N THR A 150 -12.48 -24.22 17.01
CA THR A 150 -12.00 -23.61 18.25
C THR A 150 -10.70 -22.83 18.08
N VAL A 151 -9.90 -23.18 17.08
CA VAL A 151 -8.65 -22.52 16.71
C VAL A 151 -8.91 -21.43 15.69
N GLN A 152 -9.62 -21.80 14.62
CA GLN A 152 -9.85 -20.93 13.49
C GLN A 152 -11.15 -21.33 12.79
N LYS A 153 -12.16 -20.47 12.90
CA LYS A 153 -13.45 -20.69 12.24
C LYS A 153 -13.35 -20.25 10.77
N MET A 154 -13.72 -21.15 9.85
CA MET A 154 -13.90 -20.80 8.44
C MET A 154 -15.13 -19.91 8.29
N ASN A 155 -15.01 -18.83 7.52
CA ASN A 155 -16.08 -17.85 7.29
C ASN A 155 -16.38 -17.63 5.80
N THR A 156 -15.61 -18.23 4.90
CA THR A 156 -15.81 -18.12 3.46
C THR A 156 -15.33 -19.39 2.74
N GLN A 157 -15.42 -19.38 1.41
CA GLN A 157 -14.75 -20.33 0.53
C GLN A 157 -13.93 -19.58 -0.53
N TYR A 158 -12.88 -20.21 -1.02
CA TYR A 158 -12.06 -19.70 -2.12
C TYR A 158 -11.73 -20.83 -3.06
N ASN A 159 -12.11 -20.69 -4.34
CA ASN A 159 -11.95 -21.75 -5.35
C ASN A 159 -12.51 -23.13 -4.93
N GLY A 160 -13.58 -23.13 -4.13
CA GLY A 160 -14.22 -24.36 -3.60
C GLY A 160 -13.57 -24.94 -2.35
N GLU A 161 -12.49 -24.34 -1.85
CA GLU A 161 -11.83 -24.73 -0.61
C GLU A 161 -12.40 -23.94 0.58
N PRO A 162 -12.54 -24.55 1.77
CA PRO A 162 -12.85 -23.82 2.99
C PRO A 162 -11.78 -22.78 3.28
N ALA A 163 -12.20 -21.59 3.67
CA ALA A 163 -11.30 -20.46 3.82
C ALA A 163 -11.68 -19.51 4.95
N VAL A 164 -10.68 -18.73 5.35
CA VAL A 164 -10.84 -17.58 6.23
C VAL A 164 -10.53 -16.33 5.44
N HIS A 165 -11.49 -15.41 5.39
CA HIS A 165 -11.29 -14.05 4.93
C HIS A 165 -10.95 -13.17 6.11
N TYR A 166 -9.72 -12.69 6.10
CA TYR A 166 -9.26 -11.60 6.92
C TYR A 166 -9.45 -10.29 6.16
N ALA A 167 -10.05 -9.30 6.80
CA ALA A 167 -10.12 -7.97 6.23
C ALA A 167 -9.82 -6.93 7.28
N ASN A 168 -9.43 -5.77 6.76
CA ASN A 168 -9.33 -4.53 7.47
C ASN A 168 -8.27 -4.58 8.58
N TYR A 169 -7.17 -3.87 8.37
CA TYR A 169 -6.29 -3.44 9.47
C TYR A 169 -6.89 -2.24 10.24
N SER A 170 -8.06 -1.74 9.78
CA SER A 170 -9.12 -0.89 10.35
C SER A 170 -10.03 -1.41 11.45
N SER A 171 -10.09 -0.82 12.64
CA SER A 171 -11.08 -1.18 13.65
C SER A 171 -12.41 -0.56 13.23
N GLY A 172 -13.19 -1.31 12.46
CA GLY A 172 -14.52 -0.96 11.95
C GLY A 172 -15.25 -2.22 11.49
N ASP A 173 -16.55 -2.11 11.20
CA ASP A 173 -17.43 -3.24 10.84
C ASP A 173 -16.77 -4.16 9.82
N THR A 174 -16.39 -5.36 10.29
CA THR A 174 -15.68 -6.35 9.47
C THR A 174 -16.63 -7.15 8.59
N ARG A 175 -17.96 -6.91 8.60
CA ARG A 175 -18.95 -7.61 7.76
C ARG A 175 -18.78 -9.14 7.71
N GLY A 176 -18.39 -9.76 8.83
CA GLY A 176 -18.15 -11.21 8.93
C GLY A 176 -16.73 -11.67 8.61
N THR A 177 -15.83 -10.76 8.22
CA THR A 177 -14.39 -11.01 8.05
C THR A 177 -13.66 -10.95 9.39
N GLN A 178 -12.47 -11.56 9.44
CA GLN A 178 -11.61 -11.51 10.61
C GLN A 178 -10.69 -10.30 10.57
N PHE A 179 -10.66 -9.53 11.65
CA PHE A 179 -9.81 -8.35 11.76
C PHE A 179 -8.33 -8.75 11.75
N ILE A 180 -7.54 -8.04 10.94
CA ILE A 180 -6.07 -8.14 10.96
C ILE A 180 -5.57 -7.11 11.97
N GLY A 181 -4.73 -7.54 12.91
CA GLY A 181 -4.20 -6.67 13.97
C GLY A 181 -3.64 -5.33 13.47
N TYR A 182 -3.49 -4.35 14.36
CA TYR A 182 -2.94 -3.05 13.99
C TYR A 182 -1.53 -3.17 13.42
N THR A 183 -1.34 -2.64 12.22
CA THR A 183 -0.03 -2.52 11.58
C THR A 183 0.67 -1.25 12.04
N PHE A 184 1.93 -1.37 12.51
CA PHE A 184 2.80 -0.24 12.85
C PHE A 184 4.15 -0.40 12.14
N CYS A 185 4.53 0.50 11.24
CA CYS A 185 5.79 0.34 10.50
C CYS A 185 7.01 0.95 11.20
N ASN A 186 6.80 1.92 12.10
CA ASN A 186 7.87 2.70 12.73
C ASN A 186 7.38 3.32 14.04
#